data_AF-A0A931QXX7-F1
#
_entry.id   AF-A0A931QXX7-F1
#
_cell.length_a   1.000
_cell.length_b   1.000
_cell.length_c   1.000
_cell.angle_alpha   90.00
_cell.angle_beta   90.00
_cell.angle_gamma   90.00
#
_symmetry.space_group_name_H-M   'P 1'
#
loop_
_entity.id
_entity.type
_entity.pdbx_description
1 polymer ?
#
loop_
_entity_poly.entity_id
_entity_poly.type
_entity_poly.pdbx_seq_one_letter_code
_entity_poly.pdbx_strand_id
1 'polypeptide(L)'
;MKRLFSLIAVLWLAAPAAGAPLRAGVAKVDITPPTGLAMWGYAARKTPSTGTLDPLYARVLVLEAGEKRLALVVLDLGRTFGPAALQGLREKARKSSGISYTLVQATHTHAGPVIRDEYPSGNAPAWETAALEKIAGAIQEASQKLIEVQLGTGYGEAFIGYNRIRVNPDGTVTMLWRNETRVATSPLDPRVSVIRIDTTDGKPLSILVNHACHPVVFGWLNLEYSADFPGVTVETVEEAFGGEPLVFFLQGAPGDINPYFATTPPEKDPIARRDWTGQKLGEDRHHGAHRQTDRADGDARRAVRRVPDELARALPGARRVLSRLRQRVLRILSHHPRRRHRRLRRGQRYHLG
;
A
#
# COMPACT_ATOMS: atom_id res chain seq x y z
N MET A 1 39.29 -6.68 60.11
CA MET A 1 39.86 -6.59 58.76
C MET A 1 38.74 -6.46 57.73
N LYS A 2 38.73 -5.32 57.04
CA LYS A 2 38.27 -5.07 55.66
C LYS A 2 36.82 -5.41 55.27
N ARG A 3 36.03 -4.34 55.25
CA ARG A 3 34.92 -4.06 54.33
C ARG A 3 35.21 -4.61 52.92
N LEU A 4 34.26 -5.29 52.29
CA LEU A 4 34.30 -5.48 50.83
C LEU A 4 32.87 -5.58 50.22
N PHE A 5 32.44 -4.43 49.70
CA PHE A 5 31.59 -4.19 48.53
C PHE A 5 30.12 -4.65 48.50
N SER A 6 29.26 -3.69 48.86
CA SER A 6 28.14 -3.26 48.02
C SER A 6 28.50 -3.22 46.53
N LEU A 7 27.63 -3.77 45.67
CA LEU A 7 27.29 -3.37 44.28
C LEU A 7 26.85 -4.60 43.46
N ILE A 8 25.64 -5.11 43.71
CA ILE A 8 24.86 -5.80 42.66
C ILE A 8 23.42 -5.33 42.81
N ALA A 9 23.19 -4.05 42.54
CA ALA A 9 21.86 -3.44 42.53
C ALA A 9 21.78 -2.30 41.50
N VAL A 10 22.48 -2.38 40.38
CA VAL A 10 22.29 -1.47 39.23
C VAL A 10 22.71 -2.20 37.97
N LEU A 11 21.86 -3.05 37.39
CA LEU A 11 22.04 -3.54 36.01
C LEU A 11 20.76 -4.13 35.40
N TRP A 12 19.58 -3.66 35.83
CA TRP A 12 18.28 -4.06 35.25
C TRP A 12 17.32 -2.88 35.02
N LEU A 13 17.86 -1.67 34.81
CA LEU A 13 17.11 -0.51 34.34
C LEU A 13 17.83 0.16 33.17
N ALA A 14 18.29 -0.63 32.21
CA ALA A 14 18.25 -0.18 30.83
C ALA A 14 16.93 -0.72 30.28
N ALA A 15 15.81 -0.11 30.67
CA ALA A 15 14.64 -0.18 29.81
C ALA A 15 15.16 0.25 28.42
N PRO A 16 14.93 -0.52 27.35
CA PRO A 16 15.17 0.02 26.02
C PRO A 16 14.48 1.38 26.01
N ALA A 17 15.17 2.43 25.56
CA ALA A 17 14.51 3.69 25.29
C ALA A 17 13.43 3.36 24.27
N ALA A 18 12.22 3.10 24.75
CA ALA A 18 11.09 2.78 23.92
C ALA A 18 10.90 4.03 23.08
N GLY A 19 11.25 3.94 21.79
CA GLY A 19 10.91 4.99 20.85
C GLY A 19 9.43 5.29 21.03
N ALA A 20 9.07 6.58 20.97
CA ALA A 20 7.67 6.98 21.14
C ALA A 20 6.77 6.10 20.25
N PRO A 21 5.68 5.53 20.80
CA PRO A 21 4.84 4.60 20.06
C PRO A 21 4.31 5.26 18.79
N LEU A 22 4.32 4.52 17.68
CA LEU A 22 3.72 5.00 16.45
C LEU A 22 2.21 5.04 16.63
N ARG A 23 1.59 6.17 16.32
CA ARG A 23 0.13 6.31 16.34
C ARG A 23 -0.39 6.64 14.96
N ALA A 24 -1.58 6.16 14.66
CA ALA A 24 -2.26 6.45 13.40
C ALA A 24 -3.75 6.75 13.62
N GLY A 25 -4.29 7.60 12.77
CA GLY A 25 -5.70 7.89 12.69
C GLY A 25 -6.09 8.10 11.23
N VAL A 26 -7.33 7.75 10.90
CA VAL A 26 -7.82 7.76 9.51
C VAL A 26 -9.17 8.45 9.41
N ALA A 27 -9.42 9.04 8.24
CA ALA A 27 -10.70 9.65 7.89
C ALA A 27 -10.94 9.57 6.37
N LYS A 28 -12.21 9.56 5.96
CA LYS A 28 -12.64 9.57 4.56
C LYS A 28 -13.71 10.65 4.39
N VAL A 29 -13.60 11.45 3.34
CA VAL A 29 -14.59 12.50 3.04
C VAL A 29 -14.92 12.55 1.56
N ASP A 30 -16.20 12.72 1.24
CA ASP A 30 -16.70 12.85 -0.12
C ASP A 30 -16.33 14.22 -0.71
N ILE A 31 -15.59 14.18 -1.81
CA ILE A 31 -15.14 15.32 -2.60
C ILE A 31 -15.69 15.24 -4.03
N THR A 32 -16.87 14.67 -4.22
CA THR A 32 -17.52 14.62 -5.53
C THR A 32 -17.96 16.04 -5.93
N PRO A 33 -17.49 16.57 -7.07
CA PRO A 33 -17.94 17.86 -7.57
C PRO A 33 -19.38 17.77 -8.13
N PRO A 34 -20.07 18.92 -8.27
CA PRO A 34 -21.30 18.95 -9.05
C PRO A 34 -21.04 18.62 -10.53
N THR A 35 -22.10 18.19 -11.22
CA THR A 35 -22.10 18.03 -12.69
C THR A 35 -21.87 19.37 -13.39
N GLY A 36 -21.38 19.32 -14.63
CA GLY A 36 -21.18 20.51 -15.47
C GLY A 36 -19.77 21.10 -15.44
N LEU A 37 -18.83 20.51 -14.70
CA LEU A 37 -17.42 20.88 -14.80
C LEU A 37 -16.73 20.11 -15.92
N ALA A 38 -15.74 20.74 -16.56
CA ALA A 38 -14.88 20.05 -17.52
C ALA A 38 -14.15 18.89 -16.84
N MET A 39 -13.91 17.79 -17.57
CA MET A 39 -13.28 16.58 -17.04
C MET A 39 -11.83 16.41 -17.51
N TRP A 40 -10.97 15.94 -16.60
CA TRP A 40 -9.52 15.86 -16.77
C TRP A 40 -9.05 14.71 -17.67
N GLY A 41 -7.99 14.93 -18.46
CA GLY A 41 -7.15 13.83 -18.98
C GLY A 41 -7.28 13.49 -20.46
N TYR A 42 -8.35 13.91 -21.15
CA TYR A 42 -8.53 13.64 -22.58
C TYR A 42 -8.79 14.90 -23.39
N ALA A 43 -7.87 15.25 -24.30
CA ALA A 43 -8.03 16.40 -25.19
C ALA A 43 -9.25 16.29 -26.12
N ALA A 44 -9.66 15.05 -26.47
CA ALA A 44 -10.82 14.77 -27.32
C ALA A 44 -12.16 14.97 -26.61
N ARG A 45 -12.19 15.02 -25.26
CA ARG A 45 -13.41 15.27 -24.51
C ARG A 45 -13.68 16.76 -24.43
N LYS A 46 -14.78 17.19 -25.06
CA LYS A 46 -15.20 18.60 -25.11
C LYS A 46 -16.41 18.89 -24.23
N THR A 47 -17.23 17.87 -23.96
CA THR A 47 -18.42 17.98 -23.13
C THR A 47 -18.04 17.92 -21.64
N PRO A 48 -18.60 18.82 -20.80
CA PRO A 48 -18.50 18.70 -19.34
C PRO A 48 -19.15 17.43 -18.79
N SER A 49 -18.93 17.16 -17.50
CA SER A 49 -19.57 16.04 -16.81
C SER A 49 -21.08 16.16 -16.82
N THR A 50 -21.76 15.03 -17.05
CA THR A 50 -23.22 14.91 -17.05
C THR A 50 -23.74 14.14 -15.84
N GLY A 51 -22.86 13.50 -15.07
CA GLY A 51 -23.25 12.66 -13.94
C GLY A 51 -22.07 12.22 -13.07
N THR A 52 -22.37 11.34 -12.13
CA THR A 52 -21.44 10.67 -11.24
C THR A 52 -21.80 9.19 -11.26
N LEU A 53 -20.89 8.35 -11.72
CA LEU A 53 -21.06 6.90 -11.72
C LEU A 53 -20.75 6.33 -10.33
N ASP A 54 -19.66 6.81 -9.72
CA ASP A 54 -19.27 6.49 -8.35
C ASP A 54 -18.61 7.70 -7.69
N PRO A 55 -18.77 7.87 -6.36
CA PRO A 55 -18.30 9.04 -5.63
C PRO A 55 -16.77 9.13 -5.61
N LEU A 56 -16.27 10.36 -5.60
CA LEU A 56 -14.83 10.65 -5.48
C LEU A 56 -14.52 10.99 -4.02
N TYR A 57 -13.55 10.28 -3.42
CA TYR A 57 -13.17 10.50 -2.02
C TYR A 57 -11.78 11.11 -1.86
N ALA A 58 -11.62 11.85 -0.77
CA ALA A 58 -10.32 12.07 -0.15
C ALA A 58 -10.20 11.14 1.05
N ARG A 59 -9.14 10.33 1.06
CA ARG A 59 -8.77 9.45 2.17
C ARG A 59 -7.57 10.03 2.87
N VAL A 60 -7.63 10.12 4.19
CA VAL A 60 -6.61 10.74 5.02
C VAL A 60 -6.07 9.73 6.02
N LEU A 61 -4.75 9.61 6.06
CA LEU A 61 -4.00 8.94 7.11
C LEU A 61 -3.14 9.96 7.82
N VAL A 62 -3.25 10.06 9.13
CA VAL A 62 -2.32 10.81 9.98
C VAL A 62 -1.46 9.81 10.74
N LEU A 63 -0.14 9.95 10.64
CA LEU A 63 0.86 9.21 11.41
C LEU A 63 1.52 10.15 12.41
N GLU A 64 1.65 9.72 13.66
CA GLU A 64 2.35 10.44 14.73
C GLU A 64 3.49 9.57 15.29
N ALA A 65 4.71 10.13 15.29
CA ALA A 65 5.89 9.52 15.90
C ALA A 65 6.62 10.59 16.72
N GLY A 66 6.54 10.48 18.05
CA GLY A 66 6.99 11.53 18.97
C GLY A 66 6.23 12.83 18.73
N GLU A 67 6.94 13.93 18.51
CA GLU A 67 6.35 15.26 18.26
C GLU A 67 6.01 15.51 16.78
N LYS A 68 6.35 14.58 15.87
CA LYS A 68 6.15 14.77 14.43
C LYS A 68 4.88 14.10 13.98
N ARG A 69 4.10 14.82 13.17
CA ARG A 69 2.89 14.31 12.50
C ARG A 69 3.00 14.43 10.99
N LEU A 70 2.69 13.35 10.28
CA LEU A 70 2.57 13.30 8.82
C LEU A 70 1.10 13.10 8.46
N ALA A 71 0.55 13.95 7.60
CA ALA A 71 -0.74 13.71 6.94
C ALA A 71 -0.48 13.24 5.50
N LEU A 72 -0.95 12.04 5.17
CA LEU A 72 -1.05 11.52 3.81
C LEU A 72 -2.51 11.65 3.35
N VAL A 73 -2.71 12.37 2.25
CA VAL A 73 -4.02 12.57 1.63
C VAL A 73 -4.00 11.96 0.23
N VAL A 74 -4.90 11.02 -0.02
CA VAL A 74 -5.08 10.36 -1.33
C VAL A 74 -6.42 10.76 -1.91
N LEU A 75 -6.42 11.28 -3.12
CA LEU A 75 -7.57 11.87 -3.80
C LEU A 75 -8.00 11.01 -4.99
N ASP A 76 -9.28 10.69 -5.10
CA ASP A 76 -9.86 10.10 -6.31
C ASP A 76 -10.03 11.17 -7.39
N LEU A 77 -8.91 11.73 -7.86
CA LEU A 77 -8.84 12.82 -8.83
C LEU A 77 -7.77 12.55 -9.89
N GLY A 78 -7.83 13.31 -10.99
CA GLY A 78 -6.83 13.24 -12.05
C GLY A 78 -5.48 13.84 -11.68
N ARG A 79 -5.45 14.81 -10.76
CA ARG A 79 -4.23 15.42 -10.22
C ARG A 79 -4.53 16.06 -8.87
N THR A 80 -3.51 16.50 -8.15
CA THR A 80 -3.67 17.31 -6.95
C THR A 80 -4.08 18.74 -7.30
N PHE A 81 -4.55 19.47 -6.29
CA PHE A 81 -4.78 20.92 -6.32
C PHE A 81 -3.49 21.70 -6.65
N GLY A 82 -3.67 22.95 -7.06
CA GLY A 82 -2.55 23.83 -7.42
C GLY A 82 -1.66 24.20 -6.21
N PRO A 83 -0.41 24.65 -6.44
CA PRO A 83 0.56 24.96 -5.38
C PRO A 83 0.03 25.89 -4.29
N ALA A 84 -0.69 26.96 -4.65
CA ALA A 84 -1.24 27.92 -3.69
C ALA A 84 -2.33 27.29 -2.81
N ALA A 85 -3.24 26.51 -3.41
CA ALA A 85 -4.27 25.77 -2.68
C ALA A 85 -3.66 24.73 -1.72
N LEU A 86 -2.65 23.97 -2.17
CA LEU A 86 -1.94 23.01 -1.33
C LEU A 86 -1.15 23.69 -0.20
N GLN A 87 -0.58 24.87 -0.44
CA GLN A 87 0.06 25.65 0.60
C GLN A 87 -0.94 26.08 1.68
N GLY A 88 -2.12 26.56 1.29
CA GLY A 88 -3.20 26.88 2.23
C GLY A 88 -3.64 25.67 3.05
N LEU A 89 -3.80 24.51 2.42
CA LEU A 89 -4.12 23.25 3.11
C LEU A 89 -3.04 22.86 4.13
N ARG A 90 -1.76 22.95 3.77
CA ARG A 90 -0.63 22.67 4.69
C ARG A 90 -0.65 23.57 5.90
N GLU A 91 -0.86 24.87 5.70
CA GLU A 91 -0.90 25.83 6.80
C GLU A 91 -2.07 25.58 7.75
N LYS A 92 -3.24 25.25 7.18
CA LYS A 92 -4.42 24.92 7.96
C LYS A 92 -4.23 23.62 8.76
N ALA A 93 -3.72 22.57 8.12
CA ALA A 93 -3.40 21.29 8.78
C ALA A 93 -2.36 21.47 9.90
N ARG A 94 -1.33 22.29 9.68
CA ARG A 94 -0.33 22.62 10.70
C ARG A 94 -0.97 23.32 11.90
N LYS A 95 -1.78 24.36 11.65
CA LYS A 95 -2.41 25.16 12.71
C LYS A 95 -3.47 24.38 13.51
N SER A 96 -4.33 23.61 12.83
CA SER A 96 -5.45 22.93 13.47
C SER A 96 -5.07 21.61 14.13
N SER A 97 -4.05 20.93 13.61
CA SER A 97 -3.80 19.51 13.90
C SER A 97 -2.33 19.18 14.19
N GLY A 98 -1.44 20.19 14.23
CA GLY A 98 -0.02 19.99 14.51
C GLY A 98 0.72 19.20 13.42
N ILE A 99 0.18 19.14 12.20
CA ILE A 99 0.80 18.41 11.10
C ILE A 99 2.15 19.06 10.75
N SER A 100 3.21 18.26 10.81
CA SER A 100 4.58 18.65 10.47
C SER A 100 4.84 18.51 8.96
N TYR A 101 4.29 17.46 8.35
CA TYR A 101 4.49 17.14 6.94
C TYR A 101 3.14 16.78 6.30
N THR A 102 2.90 17.25 5.08
CA THR A 102 1.70 16.91 4.31
C THR A 102 2.10 16.36 2.96
N LEU A 103 1.68 15.15 2.66
CA LEU A 103 1.78 14.53 1.36
C LEU A 103 0.38 14.43 0.76
N VAL A 104 0.22 14.90 -0.47
CA VAL A 104 -1.04 14.84 -1.21
C VAL A 104 -0.76 14.15 -2.53
N GLN A 105 -1.53 13.11 -2.84
CA GLN A 105 -1.44 12.36 -4.08
C GLN A 105 -2.84 12.14 -4.65
N ALA A 106 -2.94 12.03 -5.97
CA ALA A 106 -4.18 11.72 -6.65
C ALA A 106 -4.06 10.38 -7.39
N THR A 107 -5.10 9.56 -7.39
CA THR A 107 -5.13 8.24 -8.05
C THR A 107 -4.91 8.33 -9.56
N HIS A 108 -5.03 9.54 -10.13
CA HIS A 108 -4.85 9.85 -11.55
C HIS A 108 -6.03 9.42 -12.42
N THR A 109 -7.24 9.30 -11.86
CA THR A 109 -8.44 9.02 -12.66
C THR A 109 -8.68 10.07 -13.75
N HIS A 110 -8.92 9.62 -14.98
CA HIS A 110 -9.36 10.47 -16.09
C HIS A 110 -10.88 10.70 -16.10
N ALA A 111 -11.59 10.24 -15.07
CA ALA A 111 -13.01 10.50 -14.84
C ALA A 111 -13.23 11.48 -13.67
N GLY A 112 -12.28 12.40 -13.43
CA GLY A 112 -12.42 13.49 -12.44
C GLY A 112 -12.57 14.88 -13.09
N PRO A 113 -12.84 15.93 -12.30
CA PRO A 113 -12.89 17.31 -12.81
C PRO A 113 -11.50 17.81 -13.24
N VAL A 114 -11.47 18.79 -14.14
CA VAL A 114 -10.26 19.57 -14.44
C VAL A 114 -9.88 20.40 -13.21
N ILE A 115 -8.61 20.29 -12.83
CA ILE A 115 -7.97 21.13 -11.82
C ILE A 115 -6.80 21.84 -12.50
N ARG A 116 -6.63 23.13 -12.20
CA ARG A 116 -5.58 23.96 -12.79
C ARG A 116 -4.77 24.65 -11.71
N ASP A 117 -3.51 24.92 -12.01
CA ASP A 117 -2.68 25.78 -11.18
C ASP A 117 -3.15 27.24 -11.29
N GLU A 118 -3.62 27.63 -12.48
CA GLU A 118 -4.17 28.93 -12.79
C GLU A 118 -5.44 28.80 -13.64
N TYR A 119 -6.51 29.47 -13.21
CA TYR A 119 -7.79 29.47 -13.92
C TYR A 119 -7.93 30.74 -14.77
N PRO A 120 -8.46 30.65 -16.01
CA PRO A 120 -8.63 31.83 -16.87
C PRO A 120 -9.50 32.94 -16.26
N SER A 121 -10.44 32.58 -15.39
CA SER A 121 -11.29 33.52 -14.63
C SER A 121 -10.57 34.19 -13.46
N GLY A 122 -9.32 33.80 -13.16
CA GLY A 122 -8.58 34.19 -11.96
C GLY A 122 -8.99 33.44 -10.68
N ASN A 123 -10.11 32.71 -10.70
CA ASN A 123 -10.65 32.02 -9.53
C ASN A 123 -10.88 30.53 -9.81
N ALA A 124 -10.50 29.69 -8.86
CA ALA A 124 -10.87 28.27 -8.88
C ALA A 124 -12.40 28.10 -8.74
N PRO A 125 -12.99 27.02 -9.28
CA PRO A 125 -14.40 26.70 -9.07
C PRO A 125 -14.71 26.59 -7.57
N ALA A 126 -15.90 27.05 -7.15
CA ALA A 126 -16.32 27.00 -5.74
C ALA A 126 -16.20 25.61 -5.10
N TRP A 127 -16.38 24.55 -5.92
CA TRP A 127 -16.18 23.17 -5.52
C TRP A 127 -14.77 22.92 -4.97
N GLU A 128 -13.71 23.44 -5.61
CA GLU A 128 -12.32 23.19 -5.24
C GLU A 128 -12.03 23.72 -3.83
N THR A 129 -12.51 24.93 -3.52
CA THR A 129 -12.45 25.51 -2.17
C THR A 129 -13.20 24.64 -1.16
N ALA A 130 -14.43 24.22 -1.48
CA ALA A 130 -15.20 23.34 -0.59
C ALA A 130 -14.52 21.97 -0.35
N ALA A 131 -13.86 21.43 -1.37
CA ALA A 131 -13.08 20.19 -1.27
C ALA A 131 -11.92 20.34 -0.28
N LEU A 132 -11.15 21.42 -0.41
CA LEU A 132 -10.01 21.71 0.46
C LEU A 132 -10.44 21.91 1.91
N GLU A 133 -11.57 22.56 2.14
CA GLU A 133 -12.17 22.72 3.46
C GLU A 133 -12.56 21.38 4.08
N LYS A 134 -13.23 20.51 3.31
CA LYS A 134 -13.57 19.14 3.70
C LYS A 134 -12.32 18.31 4.02
N ILE A 135 -11.28 18.39 3.19
CA ILE A 135 -10.01 17.66 3.39
C ILE A 135 -9.31 18.14 4.66
N ALA A 136 -9.29 19.45 4.92
CA ALA A 136 -8.74 19.99 6.16
C ALA A 136 -9.50 19.49 7.39
N GLY A 137 -10.83 19.39 7.31
CA GLY A 137 -11.67 18.78 8.34
C GLY A 137 -11.34 17.30 8.56
N ALA A 138 -11.16 16.53 7.48
CA ALA A 138 -10.79 15.12 7.57
C ALA A 138 -9.39 14.91 8.17
N ILE A 139 -8.43 15.81 7.90
CA ILE A 139 -7.12 15.81 8.59
C ILE A 139 -7.28 16.04 10.09
N GLN A 140 -8.15 16.97 10.49
CA GLN A 140 -8.41 17.22 11.90
C GLN A 140 -9.09 16.02 12.57
N GLU A 141 -10.07 15.42 11.91
CA GLU A 141 -10.77 14.22 12.38
C GLU A 141 -9.80 13.04 12.55
N ALA A 142 -8.97 12.75 11.54
CA ALA A 142 -7.95 11.70 11.62
C ALA A 142 -6.97 11.96 12.77
N SER A 143 -6.58 13.22 12.99
CA SER A 143 -5.69 13.62 14.08
C SER A 143 -6.32 13.43 15.47
N GLN A 144 -7.64 13.55 15.60
CA GLN A 144 -8.38 13.30 16.84
C GLN A 144 -8.56 11.81 17.13
N LYS A 145 -8.44 10.95 16.10
CA LYS A 145 -8.60 9.49 16.18
C LYS A 145 -7.27 8.73 16.29
N LEU A 146 -6.19 9.41 16.68
CA LEU A 146 -4.86 8.78 16.82
C LEU A 146 -4.87 7.67 17.88
N ILE A 147 -4.61 6.44 17.47
CA ILE A 147 -4.43 5.27 18.34
C ILE A 147 -3.06 4.66 18.09
N GLU A 148 -2.51 3.94 19.07
CA GLU A 148 -1.25 3.19 18.89
C GLU A 148 -1.42 2.09 17.84
N VAL A 149 -0.43 1.97 16.95
CA VAL A 149 -0.48 1.04 15.82
C VAL A 149 0.86 0.35 15.57
N GLN A 150 0.80 -0.72 14.78
CA GLN A 150 1.95 -1.44 14.24
C GLN A 150 1.91 -1.41 12.71
N LEU A 151 3.08 -1.39 12.08
CA LEU A 151 3.20 -1.46 10.62
C LEU A 151 3.57 -2.87 10.17
N GLY A 152 2.93 -3.33 9.11
CA GLY A 152 3.34 -4.48 8.32
C GLY A 152 3.55 -4.07 6.88
N THR A 153 4.53 -4.68 6.22
CA THR A 153 4.77 -4.48 4.78
C THR A 153 4.71 -5.80 4.04
N GLY A 154 4.39 -5.73 2.76
CA GLY A 154 4.37 -6.86 1.86
C GLY A 154 4.43 -6.40 0.41
N TYR A 155 4.74 -7.33 -0.48
CA TYR A 155 4.63 -7.11 -1.91
C TYR A 155 4.20 -8.39 -2.62
N GLY A 156 3.69 -8.22 -3.82
CA GLY A 156 3.51 -9.27 -4.80
C GLY A 156 3.42 -8.68 -6.20
N GLU A 157 2.77 -9.38 -7.10
CA GLU A 157 2.67 -9.00 -8.50
C GLU A 157 1.22 -9.13 -8.98
N ALA A 158 0.80 -8.20 -9.83
CA ALA A 158 -0.46 -8.24 -10.53
C ALA A 158 -0.25 -7.78 -11.97
N PHE A 159 -0.87 -8.50 -12.91
CA PHE A 159 -0.78 -8.22 -14.33
C PHE A 159 -2.14 -7.71 -14.83
N ILE A 160 -2.35 -6.40 -14.71
CA ILE A 160 -3.57 -5.72 -15.16
C ILE A 160 -3.34 -4.75 -16.32
N GLY A 161 -2.08 -4.51 -16.68
CA GLY A 161 -1.69 -3.50 -17.65
C GLY A 161 -0.54 -3.90 -18.55
N TYR A 162 -0.20 -2.98 -19.44
CA TYR A 162 0.82 -3.13 -20.47
C TYR A 162 1.50 -1.78 -20.70
N ASN A 163 2.78 -1.81 -21.08
CA ASN A 163 3.48 -0.64 -21.58
C ASN A 163 2.90 -0.21 -22.94
N ARG A 164 2.40 1.02 -23.03
CA ARG A 164 1.79 1.61 -24.23
C ARG A 164 2.81 2.17 -25.22
N ILE A 165 4.08 2.28 -24.85
CA ILE A 165 5.20 2.65 -25.73
C ILE A 165 5.83 1.36 -26.23
N ARG A 166 5.36 0.86 -27.38
CA ARG A 166 5.81 -0.42 -27.93
C ARG A 166 7.01 -0.22 -28.86
N VAL A 167 8.13 -0.85 -28.53
CA VAL A 167 9.25 -1.06 -29.46
C VAL A 167 8.94 -2.24 -30.36
N ASN A 168 8.93 -2.03 -31.67
CA ASN A 168 8.66 -3.04 -32.69
C ASN A 168 9.93 -3.85 -33.02
N PRO A 169 9.81 -5.04 -33.63
CA PRO A 169 10.96 -5.86 -34.00
C PRO A 169 11.97 -5.17 -34.94
N ASP A 170 11.52 -4.19 -35.72
CA ASP A 170 12.35 -3.36 -36.62
C ASP A 170 13.03 -2.18 -35.92
N GLY A 171 12.85 -2.04 -34.59
CA GLY A 171 13.41 -0.94 -33.79
C GLY A 171 12.57 0.33 -33.77
N THR A 172 11.46 0.41 -34.53
CA THR A 172 10.56 1.56 -34.48
C THR A 172 9.72 1.59 -33.20
N VAL A 173 9.23 2.77 -32.81
CA VAL A 173 8.39 2.95 -31.63
C VAL A 173 6.98 3.34 -32.04
N THR A 174 5.98 2.66 -31.48
CA THR A 174 4.56 2.94 -31.73
C THR A 174 3.79 3.06 -30.42
N MET A 175 2.79 3.94 -30.40
CA MET A 175 1.84 4.01 -29.30
C MET A 175 0.78 2.92 -29.46
N LEU A 176 0.79 1.95 -28.55
CA LEU A 176 -0.25 0.94 -28.41
C LEU A 176 -1.38 1.52 -27.54
N TRP A 177 -2.38 2.13 -28.16
CA TRP A 177 -3.47 2.79 -27.43
C TRP A 177 -4.43 1.82 -26.72
N ARG A 178 -4.59 0.61 -27.27
CA ARG A 178 -5.44 -0.46 -26.74
C ARG A 178 -4.74 -1.80 -26.87
N ASN A 179 -4.95 -2.69 -25.90
CA ASN A 179 -4.32 -4.01 -25.86
C ASN A 179 -5.29 -5.07 -25.30
N GLU A 180 -6.52 -5.14 -25.84
CA GLU A 180 -7.53 -6.12 -25.42
C GLU A 180 -7.05 -7.57 -25.62
N THR A 181 -6.16 -7.81 -26.59
CA THR A 181 -5.53 -9.11 -26.87
C THR A 181 -4.37 -9.43 -25.91
N ARG A 182 -4.02 -8.50 -25.00
CA ARG A 182 -3.00 -8.67 -23.96
C ARG A 182 -1.64 -9.11 -24.49
N VAL A 183 -1.23 -8.53 -25.62
CA VAL A 183 0.11 -8.72 -26.16
C VAL A 183 1.11 -8.24 -25.11
N ALA A 184 2.11 -9.07 -24.83
CA ALA A 184 3.14 -8.73 -23.86
C ALA A 184 3.95 -7.52 -24.34
N THR A 185 4.15 -6.55 -23.46
CA THR A 185 5.01 -5.39 -23.69
C THR A 185 5.96 -5.18 -22.52
N SER A 186 7.03 -4.42 -22.75
CA SER A 186 8.12 -4.21 -21.81
C SER A 186 8.74 -2.82 -22.02
N PRO A 187 9.30 -2.17 -20.99
CA PRO A 187 9.31 -2.60 -19.57
C PRO A 187 7.93 -2.48 -18.92
N LEU A 188 7.61 -3.37 -17.98
CA LEU A 188 6.37 -3.34 -17.20
C LEU A 188 6.73 -3.55 -15.72
N ASP A 189 6.17 -2.72 -14.84
CA ASP A 189 6.26 -2.92 -13.38
C ASP A 189 4.98 -3.63 -12.88
N PRO A 190 5.02 -4.95 -12.65
CA PRO A 190 3.86 -5.68 -12.14
C PRO A 190 3.72 -5.55 -10.61
N ARG A 191 4.64 -4.88 -9.92
CA ARG A 191 4.71 -4.93 -8.46
C ARG A 191 3.48 -4.29 -7.84
N VAL A 192 2.94 -4.97 -6.84
CA VAL A 192 1.95 -4.43 -5.90
C VAL A 192 2.64 -4.39 -4.55
N SER A 193 2.80 -3.20 -3.98
CA SER A 193 3.38 -3.02 -2.65
C SER A 193 2.29 -2.66 -1.66
N VAL A 194 2.35 -3.23 -0.46
CA VAL A 194 1.32 -3.04 0.57
C VAL A 194 1.98 -2.59 1.86
N ILE A 195 1.41 -1.56 2.47
CA ILE A 195 1.64 -1.21 3.88
C ILE A 195 0.33 -1.41 4.61
N ARG A 196 0.32 -2.25 5.64
CA ARG A 196 -0.81 -2.47 6.53
C ARG A 196 -0.51 -1.81 7.86
N ILE A 197 -1.49 -1.10 8.39
CA ILE A 197 -1.44 -0.42 9.68
C ILE A 197 -2.45 -1.09 10.58
N ASP A 198 -1.96 -1.78 11.60
CA ASP A 198 -2.75 -2.57 12.53
C ASP A 198 -2.85 -1.88 13.87
N THR A 199 -4.01 -1.99 14.51
CA THR A 199 -4.15 -1.71 15.94
C THR A 199 -3.29 -2.69 16.76
N THR A 200 -3.03 -2.37 18.03
CA THR A 200 -2.22 -3.23 18.90
C THR A 200 -2.84 -4.62 19.17
N ASP A 201 -4.15 -4.80 18.96
CA ASP A 201 -4.83 -6.10 18.97
C ASP A 201 -4.81 -6.84 17.61
N GLY A 202 -4.14 -6.28 16.60
CA GLY A 202 -3.88 -6.92 15.31
C GLY A 202 -4.98 -6.75 14.25
N LYS A 203 -5.93 -5.84 14.47
CA LYS A 203 -6.98 -5.51 13.49
C LYS A 203 -6.49 -4.44 12.52
N PRO A 204 -6.78 -4.55 11.22
CA PRO A 204 -6.36 -3.55 10.25
C PRO A 204 -7.13 -2.24 10.45
N LEU A 205 -6.41 -1.16 10.77
CA LEU A 205 -6.94 0.20 10.76
C LEU A 205 -6.94 0.79 9.34
N SER A 206 -5.85 0.54 8.60
CA SER A 206 -5.75 0.94 7.19
C SER A 206 -4.78 0.10 6.40
N ILE A 207 -4.96 0.10 5.08
CA ILE A 207 -4.11 -0.60 4.13
C ILE A 207 -3.80 0.33 2.96
N LEU A 208 -2.53 0.51 2.65
CA LEU A 208 -2.05 1.30 1.52
C LEU A 208 -1.57 0.32 0.45
N VAL A 209 -2.22 0.35 -0.71
CA VAL A 209 -1.90 -0.47 -1.88
C VAL A 209 -1.23 0.44 -2.91
N ASN A 210 0.00 0.14 -3.31
CA ASN A 210 0.73 0.85 -4.35
C ASN A 210 0.91 0.00 -5.60
N HIS A 211 0.54 0.54 -6.76
CA HIS A 211 0.71 -0.13 -8.04
C HIS A 211 0.83 0.88 -9.19
N ALA A 212 1.59 0.55 -10.23
CA ALA A 212 1.84 1.41 -11.37
C ALA A 212 0.92 1.05 -12.55
N CYS A 213 -0.22 1.74 -12.68
CA CYS A 213 -1.11 1.61 -13.83
C CYS A 213 -2.01 2.84 -13.99
N HIS A 214 -2.14 3.38 -15.20
CA HIS A 214 -2.88 4.61 -15.49
C HIS A 214 -4.40 4.35 -15.42
N PRO A 215 -5.22 5.06 -14.62
CA PRO A 215 -6.66 4.81 -14.51
C PRO A 215 -7.43 5.46 -15.67
N VAL A 216 -7.40 4.73 -16.77
CA VAL A 216 -7.98 5.12 -18.06
C VAL A 216 -8.86 4.01 -18.61
N VAL A 217 -9.51 3.20 -17.77
CA VAL A 217 -10.48 2.22 -18.30
C VAL A 217 -11.60 2.96 -19.02
N PHE A 218 -12.10 4.05 -18.44
CA PHE A 218 -13.00 4.97 -19.13
C PHE A 218 -12.26 5.86 -20.13
N GLY A 219 -12.75 5.89 -21.37
CA GLY A 219 -12.25 6.77 -22.44
C GLY A 219 -12.87 8.17 -22.45
N TRP A 220 -12.59 8.95 -23.49
CA TRP A 220 -13.09 10.34 -23.64
C TRP A 220 -14.61 10.47 -23.83
N LEU A 221 -15.29 9.37 -24.17
CA LEU A 221 -16.75 9.32 -24.29
C LEU A 221 -17.46 9.22 -22.92
N ASN A 222 -16.74 8.87 -21.85
CA ASN A 222 -17.29 8.90 -20.51
C ASN A 222 -17.45 10.35 -20.02
N LEU A 223 -18.68 10.69 -19.63
CA LEU A 223 -19.07 11.99 -19.09
C LEU A 223 -19.49 11.91 -17.62
N GLU A 224 -19.31 10.77 -16.96
CA GLU A 224 -19.65 10.59 -15.55
C GLU A 224 -18.40 10.53 -14.69
N TYR A 225 -18.46 11.13 -13.50
CA TYR A 225 -17.35 11.05 -12.56
C TYR A 225 -17.16 9.62 -12.03
N SER A 226 -15.90 9.20 -11.88
CA SER A 226 -15.55 7.89 -11.33
C SER A 226 -14.11 7.86 -10.80
N ALA A 227 -13.88 7.12 -9.72
CA ALA A 227 -12.57 6.76 -9.21
C ALA A 227 -11.83 5.74 -10.09
N ASP A 228 -12.46 5.21 -11.16
CA ASP A 228 -11.95 4.20 -12.09
C ASP A 228 -11.53 2.90 -11.35
N PHE A 229 -10.67 2.05 -11.94
CA PHE A 229 -10.25 0.80 -11.30
C PHE A 229 -9.61 0.95 -9.91
N PRO A 230 -8.93 2.08 -9.55
CA PRO A 230 -8.47 2.31 -8.18
C PRO A 230 -9.59 2.28 -7.14
N GLY A 231 -10.77 2.84 -7.45
CA GLY A 231 -11.93 2.81 -6.56
C GLY A 231 -12.38 1.38 -6.28
N VAL A 232 -12.54 0.59 -7.34
CA VAL A 232 -12.89 -0.83 -7.22
C VAL A 232 -11.81 -1.62 -6.48
N THR A 233 -10.52 -1.32 -6.69
CA THR A 233 -9.42 -1.97 -5.96
C THR A 233 -9.54 -1.72 -4.46
N VAL A 234 -9.84 -0.47 -4.06
CA VAL A 234 -10.08 -0.09 -2.67
C VAL A 234 -11.25 -0.89 -2.09
N GLU A 235 -12.41 -0.89 -2.77
CA GLU A 235 -13.62 -1.61 -2.33
C GLU A 235 -13.37 -3.11 -2.18
N THR A 236 -12.73 -3.73 -3.17
CA THR A 236 -12.40 -5.16 -3.16
C THR A 236 -11.54 -5.53 -1.94
N VAL A 237 -10.55 -4.70 -1.61
CA VAL A 237 -9.69 -4.94 -0.44
C VAL A 237 -10.47 -4.66 0.85
N GLU A 238 -11.27 -3.60 0.93
CA GLU A 238 -12.12 -3.32 2.10
C GLU A 238 -13.05 -4.51 2.40
N GLU A 239 -13.72 -5.04 1.38
CA GLU A 239 -14.62 -6.20 1.48
C GLU A 239 -13.90 -7.46 1.97
N ALA A 240 -12.66 -7.71 1.51
CA ALA A 240 -11.85 -8.84 1.97
C ALA A 240 -11.52 -8.78 3.47
N PHE A 241 -11.63 -7.61 4.10
CA PHE A 241 -11.47 -7.38 5.54
C PHE A 241 -12.78 -6.96 6.24
N GLY A 242 -13.94 -7.29 5.65
CA GLY A 242 -15.24 -7.02 6.25
C GLY A 242 -15.63 -5.54 6.34
N GLY A 243 -14.98 -4.68 5.55
CA GLY A 243 -15.22 -3.23 5.52
C GLY A 243 -14.64 -2.44 6.70
N GLU A 244 -13.84 -3.08 7.56
CA GLU A 244 -13.26 -2.42 8.74
C GLU A 244 -12.13 -1.43 8.44
N PRO A 245 -11.09 -1.77 7.63
CA PRO A 245 -10.00 -0.85 7.38
C PRO A 245 -10.36 0.21 6.34
N LEU A 246 -9.76 1.41 6.46
CA LEU A 246 -9.74 2.36 5.35
C LEU A 246 -8.62 2.00 4.37
N VAL A 247 -8.95 1.74 3.10
CA VAL A 247 -7.95 1.35 2.08
C VAL A 247 -7.59 2.53 1.18
N PHE A 248 -6.30 2.67 0.87
CA PHE A 248 -5.74 3.73 0.04
C PHE A 248 -5.11 3.13 -1.21
N PHE A 249 -5.39 3.70 -2.37
CA PHE A 249 -4.67 3.40 -3.61
C PHE A 249 -3.61 4.47 -3.90
N LEU A 250 -2.35 4.09 -3.79
CA LEU A 250 -1.21 4.93 -4.10
C LEU A 250 -0.73 4.67 -5.52
N GLN A 251 -0.63 5.72 -6.33
CA GLN A 251 -0.07 5.56 -7.66
C GLN A 251 1.43 5.27 -7.62
N GLY A 252 1.85 4.28 -8.40
CA GLY A 252 3.25 4.03 -8.73
C GLY A 252 3.76 5.00 -9.82
N ALA A 253 4.52 4.48 -10.78
CA ALA A 253 4.98 5.24 -11.95
C ALA A 253 4.20 4.82 -13.22
N PRO A 254 2.94 5.25 -13.42
CA PRO A 254 2.07 4.75 -14.48
C PRO A 254 2.28 5.41 -15.86
N GLY A 255 3.34 6.22 -16.03
CA GLY A 255 3.48 7.16 -17.15
C GLY A 255 3.43 6.53 -18.54
N ASP A 256 3.78 5.26 -18.66
CA ASP A 256 3.73 4.47 -19.88
C ASP A 256 2.91 3.17 -19.71
N ILE A 257 2.21 2.96 -18.59
CA ILE A 257 1.47 1.72 -18.31
C ILE A 257 -0.04 1.97 -18.34
N ASN A 258 -0.73 1.40 -19.33
CA ASN A 258 -2.19 1.41 -19.41
C ASN A 258 -2.78 0.06 -18.95
N PRO A 259 -4.01 0.02 -18.39
CA PRO A 259 -4.72 -1.21 -18.11
C PRO A 259 -5.11 -1.87 -19.43
N TYR A 260 -5.22 -3.20 -19.47
CA TYR A 260 -5.60 -3.94 -20.70
C TYR A 260 -6.87 -3.42 -21.35
N PHE A 261 -7.81 -2.92 -20.54
CA PHE A 261 -9.08 -2.35 -20.97
C PHE A 261 -9.09 -0.82 -21.04
N ALA A 262 -7.95 -0.19 -21.28
CA ALA A 262 -7.86 1.26 -21.44
C ALA A 262 -8.77 1.77 -22.56
N THR A 263 -9.47 2.87 -22.28
CA THR A 263 -10.38 3.60 -23.18
C THR A 263 -11.51 2.72 -23.74
N THR A 264 -12.06 1.83 -22.91
CA THR A 264 -13.15 0.92 -23.31
C THR A 264 -14.33 1.76 -23.84
N PRO A 265 -14.79 1.51 -25.08
CA PRO A 265 -15.97 2.18 -25.63
C PRO A 265 -17.26 1.84 -24.85
N PRO A 266 -18.26 2.74 -24.83
CA PRO A 266 -19.54 2.49 -24.16
C PRO A 266 -20.21 1.17 -24.57
N GLU A 267 -20.12 0.78 -25.85
CA GLU A 267 -20.69 -0.46 -26.39
C GLU A 267 -19.99 -1.75 -25.93
N LYS A 268 -18.86 -1.64 -25.22
CA LYS A 268 -18.06 -2.79 -24.73
C LYS A 268 -18.09 -2.95 -23.21
N ASP A 269 -19.10 -2.36 -22.55
CA ASP A 269 -19.33 -2.43 -21.10
C ASP A 269 -18.11 -1.97 -20.28
N PRO A 270 -17.79 -0.66 -20.31
CA PRO A 270 -16.63 -0.14 -19.61
C PRO A 270 -16.71 -0.32 -18.08
N ILE A 271 -17.92 -0.44 -17.51
CA ILE A 271 -18.14 -0.69 -16.08
C ILE A 271 -17.62 -2.08 -15.73
N ALA A 272 -18.05 -3.12 -16.44
CA ALA A 272 -17.55 -4.48 -16.20
C ALA A 272 -16.02 -4.58 -16.40
N ARG A 273 -15.45 -3.80 -17.33
CA ARG A 273 -13.99 -3.74 -17.52
C ARG A 273 -13.26 -3.05 -16.37
N ARG A 274 -13.82 -1.97 -15.83
CA ARG A 274 -13.31 -1.27 -14.65
C ARG A 274 -13.31 -2.23 -13.46
N ASP A 275 -14.43 -2.91 -13.27
CA ASP A 275 -14.66 -3.82 -12.15
C ASP A 275 -13.67 -4.98 -12.21
N TRP A 276 -13.54 -5.64 -13.36
CA TRP A 276 -12.54 -6.69 -13.55
C TRP A 276 -11.12 -6.20 -13.24
N THR A 277 -10.76 -4.99 -13.70
CA THR A 277 -9.40 -4.45 -13.52
C THR A 277 -9.09 -4.22 -12.04
N GLY A 278 -10.04 -3.63 -11.31
CA GLY A 278 -9.87 -3.35 -9.88
C GLY A 278 -9.95 -4.61 -9.02
N GLN A 279 -10.90 -5.49 -9.28
CA GLN A 279 -11.03 -6.78 -8.59
C GLN A 279 -9.77 -7.63 -8.79
N LYS A 280 -9.28 -7.72 -10.04
CA LYS A 280 -8.06 -8.48 -10.33
C LYS A 280 -6.87 -7.98 -9.52
N LEU A 281 -6.75 -6.66 -9.35
CA LEU A 281 -5.68 -6.07 -8.54
C LEU A 281 -5.90 -6.26 -7.04
N GLY A 282 -7.13 -6.14 -6.56
CA GLY A 282 -7.48 -6.30 -5.14
C GLY A 282 -7.45 -7.75 -4.64
N GLU A 283 -7.71 -8.72 -5.52
CA GLU A 283 -7.75 -10.15 -5.19
C GLU A 283 -6.40 -10.88 -5.38
N ASP A 284 -5.48 -10.35 -6.20
CA ASP A 284 -4.30 -11.11 -6.63
C ASP A 284 -3.44 -11.52 -5.42
N ARG A 285 -3.52 -12.81 -5.10
CA ARG A 285 -2.86 -13.41 -3.93
C ARG A 285 -1.35 -13.42 -4.17
N HIS A 286 -0.66 -12.54 -3.46
CA HIS A 286 0.79 -12.41 -3.51
C HIS A 286 1.50 -13.74 -3.16
N HIS A 287 2.07 -14.39 -4.17
CA HIS A 287 2.98 -15.53 -3.99
C HIS A 287 4.36 -15.01 -3.59
N GLY A 288 4.54 -14.58 -2.34
CA GLY A 288 5.88 -14.22 -1.85
C GLY A 288 5.96 -13.09 -0.83
N ALA A 289 4.97 -12.92 0.05
CA ALA A 289 5.06 -11.94 1.14
C ALA A 289 6.23 -12.28 2.09
N HIS A 290 7.40 -11.71 1.83
CA HIS A 290 8.46 -11.60 2.83
C HIS A 290 7.99 -10.61 3.89
N ARG A 291 7.44 -11.16 4.98
CA ARG A 291 7.00 -10.39 6.14
C ARG A 291 8.22 -9.84 6.87
N GLN A 292 8.54 -8.58 6.67
CA GLN A 292 9.50 -7.86 7.52
C GLN A 292 8.69 -7.03 8.52
N THR A 293 8.44 -7.61 9.69
CA THR A 293 8.01 -6.84 10.85
C THR A 293 9.26 -6.22 11.46
N ASP A 294 9.40 -4.90 11.43
CA ASP A 294 10.41 -4.22 12.24
C ASP A 294 10.03 -4.42 13.71
N ARG A 295 10.73 -5.34 14.36
CA ARG A 295 10.68 -5.55 15.81
C ARG A 295 11.73 -4.64 16.43
N ALA A 296 11.27 -3.62 17.17
CA ALA A 296 12.01 -3.18 18.35
C ALA A 296 11.61 -4.14 19.51
N ASP A 297 12.61 -4.68 20.22
CA ASP A 297 12.55 -5.72 21.26
C ASP A 297 11.37 -5.58 22.25
N GLY A 298 10.75 -6.61 22.82
CA GLY A 298 11.24 -7.91 23.26
C GLY A 298 10.16 -8.57 24.14
N ASP A 299 9.95 -9.86 23.94
CA ASP A 299 9.11 -10.79 24.72
C ASP A 299 7.59 -10.51 24.87
N ALA A 300 6.83 -10.99 23.88
CA ALA A 300 5.48 -11.52 24.12
C ALA A 300 5.35 -12.90 23.46
N ARG A 301 5.90 -13.91 24.12
CA ARG A 301 5.52 -15.32 23.92
C ARG A 301 4.04 -15.51 24.27
N ARG A 302 3.12 -15.20 23.35
CA ARG A 302 1.78 -15.83 23.18
C ARG A 302 0.94 -15.08 22.14
N ALA A 303 0.85 -15.66 20.95
CA ALA A 303 -0.13 -15.52 19.87
C ALA A 303 0.68 -15.74 18.57
N VAL A 304 0.53 -16.78 17.77
CA VAL A 304 -0.69 -17.34 17.18
C VAL A 304 -0.38 -18.81 16.82
N ARG A 305 -1.15 -19.75 17.36
CA ARG A 305 -1.34 -21.08 16.78
C ARG A 305 -2.76 -21.11 16.23
N ARG A 306 -2.87 -21.37 14.92
CA ARG A 306 -3.95 -22.05 14.17
C ARG A 306 -4.12 -21.37 12.81
N VAL A 307 -3.41 -21.91 11.82
CA VAL A 307 -3.90 -21.94 10.44
C VAL A 307 -4.71 -23.23 10.34
N PRO A 308 -5.99 -23.23 9.92
CA PRO A 308 -6.77 -24.46 9.78
C PRO A 308 -6.19 -25.39 8.70
N ASP A 309 -6.27 -26.70 8.99
CA ASP A 309 -5.79 -27.86 8.23
C ASP A 309 -6.51 -28.14 6.89
N GLU A 310 -6.88 -27.13 6.11
CA GLU A 310 -7.56 -27.35 4.81
C GLU A 310 -6.65 -27.30 3.57
N LEU A 311 -5.33 -27.25 3.75
CA LEU A 311 -4.36 -27.33 2.64
C LEU A 311 -3.60 -28.67 2.57
N ALA A 312 -4.24 -29.77 3.00
CA ALA A 312 -3.68 -31.12 2.91
C ALA A 312 -4.52 -32.12 2.11
N ARG A 313 -5.55 -31.67 1.36
CA ARG A 313 -6.49 -32.57 0.66
C ARG A 313 -6.69 -32.32 -0.84
N ALA A 314 -5.79 -31.61 -1.52
CA ALA A 314 -5.84 -31.51 -2.98
C ALA A 314 -4.57 -32.11 -3.63
N LEU A 315 -4.80 -33.20 -4.39
CA LEU A 315 -3.95 -33.84 -5.40
C LEU A 315 -2.98 -34.98 -4.97
N PRO A 316 -3.25 -36.24 -5.38
CA PRO A 316 -2.37 -37.40 -5.15
C PRO A 316 -1.23 -37.43 -6.17
N GLY A 317 0.02 -37.46 -5.69
CA GLY A 317 1.19 -37.68 -6.56
C GLY A 317 2.52 -37.10 -6.06
N ALA A 318 2.49 -36.10 -5.18
CA ALA A 318 3.70 -35.38 -4.76
C ALA A 318 4.51 -36.01 -3.61
N ARG A 319 4.34 -37.32 -3.32
CA ARG A 319 5.11 -38.01 -2.25
C ARG A 319 6.48 -38.55 -2.68
N ARG A 320 6.78 -38.66 -3.98
CA ARG A 320 8.05 -39.24 -4.47
C ARG A 320 9.18 -38.23 -4.69
N VAL A 321 8.87 -36.93 -4.79
CA VAL A 321 9.87 -35.88 -5.03
C VAL A 321 10.40 -35.29 -3.72
N LEU A 322 9.57 -35.20 -2.68
CA LEU A 322 9.94 -34.64 -1.37
C LEU A 322 10.80 -35.59 -0.50
N SER A 323 10.76 -36.91 -0.74
CA SER A 323 11.60 -37.86 0.02
C SER A 323 13.09 -37.81 -0.38
N ARG A 324 13.39 -37.47 -1.64
CA ARG A 324 14.77 -37.38 -2.16
C ARG A 324 15.50 -36.10 -1.74
N LEU A 325 14.77 -35.01 -1.54
CA LEU A 325 15.33 -33.75 -1.02
C LEU A 325 15.63 -33.82 0.48
N ARG A 326 14.80 -34.54 1.27
CA ARG A 326 15.01 -34.72 2.71
C ARG A 326 16.25 -35.55 3.06
N GLN A 327 16.57 -36.57 2.26
CA GLN A 327 17.77 -37.41 2.50
C GLN A 327 19.09 -36.72 2.12
N ARG A 328 19.05 -35.74 1.20
CA ARG A 328 20.25 -35.01 0.76
C ARG A 328 20.67 -33.92 1.76
N VAL A 329 19.71 -33.31 2.45
CA VAL A 329 19.95 -32.31 3.51
C VAL A 329 20.43 -32.96 4.82
N LEU A 330 19.96 -34.17 5.16
CA LEU A 330 20.38 -34.88 6.39
C LEU A 330 21.81 -35.44 6.32
N ARG A 331 22.37 -35.68 5.13
CA ARG A 331 23.78 -36.10 4.97
C ARG A 331 24.77 -34.94 5.08
N ILE A 332 24.34 -33.70 4.81
CA ILE A 332 25.19 -32.51 4.90
C ILE A 332 25.34 -32.04 6.37
N LEU A 333 24.38 -32.38 7.24
CA LEU A 333 24.36 -31.98 8.65
C LEU A 333 25.02 -32.98 9.63
N SER A 334 25.61 -34.08 9.14
CA SER A 334 26.16 -35.16 9.99
C SER A 334 27.69 -35.28 9.99
N HIS A 335 28.43 -34.28 9.48
CA HIS A 335 29.90 -34.25 9.56
C HIS A 335 30.43 -32.96 10.20
N HIS A 336 30.43 -32.90 11.54
CA HIS A 336 31.53 -32.28 12.29
C HIS A 336 31.61 -32.82 13.74
N PRO A 337 32.81 -33.07 14.29
CA PRO A 337 33.01 -33.98 15.41
C PRO A 337 32.94 -33.28 16.78
N ARG A 338 32.21 -33.88 17.72
CA ARG A 338 32.21 -33.51 19.14
C ARG A 338 33.48 -34.04 19.83
N ARG A 339 34.36 -33.16 20.33
CA ARG A 339 35.37 -33.54 21.35
C ARG A 339 34.70 -33.61 22.72
N ARG A 340 34.60 -34.83 23.27
CA ARG A 340 34.20 -35.10 24.66
C ARG A 340 35.45 -35.13 25.55
N HIS A 341 35.44 -34.33 26.62
CA HIS A 341 36.24 -34.61 27.82
C HIS A 341 35.63 -35.81 28.56
N ARG A 342 36.45 -36.82 28.86
CA ARG A 342 36.14 -37.78 29.93
C ARG A 342 37.41 -38.13 30.70
N ARG A 343 37.39 -37.81 31.99
CA ARG A 343 38.36 -38.21 33.01
C ARG A 343 38.37 -39.73 33.17
N LEU A 344 39.56 -40.32 33.31
CA LEU A 344 39.78 -41.60 33.99
C LEU A 344 40.84 -41.39 35.08
N ARG A 345 40.59 -41.98 36.25
CA ARG A 345 41.44 -41.96 37.46
C ARG A 345 42.12 -43.32 37.64
N ARG A 346 43.25 -43.29 38.36
CA ARG A 346 44.07 -44.38 38.98
C ARG A 346 45.10 -45.02 38.03
N GLY A 347 46.37 -45.19 38.37
CA GLY A 347 47.15 -44.91 39.59
C GLY A 347 48.52 -45.63 39.49
N GLN A 348 49.46 -45.28 40.39
CA GLN A 348 50.78 -45.91 40.65
C GLN A 348 51.87 -45.71 39.57
N ARG A 349 53.17 -45.60 39.83
CA ARG A 349 54.08 -45.38 41.00
C ARG A 349 55.50 -45.18 40.38
N TYR A 350 56.43 -44.63 41.19
CA TYR A 350 57.91 -44.72 41.12
C TYR A 350 58.74 -43.73 40.27
N HIS A 351 59.38 -42.79 40.99
CA HIS A 351 60.84 -42.55 41.16
C HIS A 351 61.85 -42.54 39.99
N LEU A 352 62.73 -41.52 40.11
CA LEU A 352 64.16 -41.40 39.76
C LEU A 352 64.53 -40.81 38.40
N GLY A 353 65.38 -39.77 38.47
CA GLY A 353 65.93 -38.98 37.38
C GLY A 353 66.12 -37.54 37.81
#